data_AF-A0A2N9F901-F1
#
_entry.id   AF-A0A2N9F901-F1
#
_cell.length_a   1.000
_cell.length_b   1.000
_cell.length_c   1.000
_cell.angle_alpha   90.00
_cell.angle_beta   90.00
_cell.angle_gamma   90.00
#
_symmetry.space_group_name_H-M   'P 1'
#
loop_
_entity.id
_entity.type
_entity.pdbx_description
1 polymer ?
#
loop_
_entity_poly.entity_id
_entity_poly.type
_entity_poly.pdbx_seq_one_letter_code
_entity_poly.pdbx_strand_id
1 'polypeptide(L)'
;MSVCSRMLGGILCGCWRTLEDLCKLILILEQAAAAAAKMDASQVVLENCSDEVRAGHELAVAVTADPICIYLAIIGGTYYFVAKSSFSYIPGYYLSEVHRYTSLLAVGVGVLLFLLASFTDPGTVKAENVSQYISAYPYDDVVYSEKECSTCKIPK
;
A
#
# COMPACT_ATOMS: atom_id res chain seq x y z
N MET A 1 44.75 -10.24 -15.84
CA MET A 1 43.50 -9.60 -16.33
C MET A 1 42.44 -10.68 -16.57
N SER A 2 41.58 -10.99 -15.60
CA SER A 2 40.45 -11.94 -15.81
C SER A 2 39.33 -11.80 -14.77
N VAL A 3 39.65 -11.31 -13.56
CA VAL A 3 38.66 -11.22 -12.47
C VAL A 3 37.77 -9.96 -12.58
N CYS A 4 38.31 -8.83 -13.06
CA CYS A 4 37.53 -7.59 -13.21
C CYS A 4 36.46 -7.66 -14.33
N SER A 5 36.70 -8.46 -15.38
CA SER A 5 35.74 -8.63 -16.49
C SER A 5 34.53 -9.51 -16.12
N ARG A 6 34.68 -10.44 -15.15
CA ARG A 6 33.55 -11.24 -14.64
C ARG A 6 32.65 -10.48 -13.68
N MET A 7 33.19 -9.49 -12.97
CA MET A 7 32.41 -8.69 -12.02
C MET A 7 31.50 -7.68 -12.75
N LEU A 8 31.97 -7.09 -13.85
CA LEU A 8 31.12 -6.27 -14.73
C LEU A 8 30.05 -7.11 -15.48
N GLY A 9 30.37 -8.35 -15.89
CA GLY A 9 29.40 -9.24 -16.52
C GLY A 9 28.25 -9.68 -15.59
N GLY A 10 28.53 -9.83 -14.29
CA GLY A 10 27.50 -10.16 -13.28
C GLY A 10 26.57 -8.99 -12.95
N ILE A 11 27.09 -7.75 -12.93
CA ILE A 11 26.29 -6.54 -12.69
C ILE A 11 25.40 -6.24 -13.92
N LEU A 12 25.92 -6.41 -15.14
CA LEU A 12 25.14 -6.21 -16.37
C LEU A 12 24.10 -7.33 -16.59
N CYS A 13 24.38 -8.58 -16.20
CA CYS A 13 23.42 -9.69 -16.29
C CYS A 13 22.35 -9.66 -15.18
N GLY A 14 22.72 -9.27 -13.95
CA GLY A 14 21.79 -9.06 -12.85
C GLY A 14 20.85 -7.89 -13.10
N CYS A 15 21.39 -6.79 -13.66
CA CYS A 15 20.62 -5.62 -14.10
C CYS A 15 19.60 -6.00 -15.21
N TRP A 16 19.97 -6.88 -16.13
CA TRP A 16 19.09 -7.37 -17.20
C TRP A 16 17.91 -8.20 -16.67
N ARG A 17 18.12 -9.11 -15.70
CA ARG A 17 17.02 -9.89 -15.10
C ARG A 17 16.09 -9.02 -14.25
N THR A 18 16.62 -8.04 -13.51
CA THR A 18 15.80 -7.04 -12.82
C THR A 18 15.06 -6.14 -13.81
N LEU A 19 15.63 -5.82 -14.98
CA LEU A 19 14.94 -5.07 -16.05
C LEU A 19 13.85 -5.91 -16.71
N GLU A 20 14.08 -7.20 -16.96
CA GLU A 20 13.08 -8.13 -17.48
C GLU A 20 11.95 -8.35 -16.49
N ASP A 21 12.25 -8.44 -15.19
CA ASP A 21 11.24 -8.59 -14.14
C ASP A 21 10.50 -7.27 -13.87
N LEU A 22 11.16 -6.11 -13.98
CA LEU A 22 10.51 -4.79 -14.02
C LEU A 22 9.62 -4.64 -15.26
N CYS A 23 10.08 -5.09 -16.43
CA CYS A 23 9.31 -5.06 -17.67
C CYS A 23 8.12 -6.03 -17.59
N LYS A 24 8.27 -7.21 -16.98
CA LYS A 24 7.14 -8.09 -16.65
C LYS A 24 6.21 -7.48 -15.62
N LEU A 25 6.71 -6.75 -14.61
CA LEU A 25 5.88 -6.05 -13.63
C LEU A 25 5.09 -4.92 -14.28
N ILE A 26 5.72 -4.16 -15.19
CA ILE A 26 5.11 -3.12 -16.02
C ILE A 26 4.07 -3.74 -16.95
N LEU A 27 4.39 -4.85 -17.61
CA LEU A 27 3.43 -5.60 -18.42
C LEU A 27 2.30 -6.17 -17.57
N ILE A 28 2.55 -6.65 -16.35
CA ILE A 28 1.49 -7.12 -15.44
C ILE A 28 0.61 -5.94 -14.99
N LEU A 29 1.19 -4.76 -14.74
CA LEU A 29 0.45 -3.53 -14.45
C LEU A 29 -0.38 -3.07 -15.66
N GLU A 30 0.16 -3.20 -16.86
CA GLU A 30 -0.52 -2.87 -18.12
C GLU A 30 -1.62 -3.88 -18.46
N GLN A 31 -1.39 -5.18 -18.21
CA GLN A 31 -2.39 -6.24 -18.34
C GLN A 31 -3.47 -6.15 -17.26
N ALA A 32 -3.13 -5.70 -16.04
CA ALA A 32 -4.11 -5.42 -14.98
C ALA A 32 -5.00 -4.22 -15.34
N ALA A 33 -4.41 -3.16 -15.92
CA ALA A 33 -5.17 -2.03 -16.46
C ALA A 33 -6.06 -2.43 -17.66
N ALA A 34 -5.57 -3.30 -18.56
CA ALA A 34 -6.35 -3.83 -19.67
C ALA A 34 -7.45 -4.82 -19.24
N ALA A 35 -7.24 -5.57 -18.16
CA ALA A 35 -8.25 -6.44 -17.55
C ALA A 35 -9.36 -5.61 -16.87
N ALA A 36 -9.01 -4.48 -16.24
CA ALA A 36 -9.99 -3.53 -15.69
C ALA A 36 -10.89 -2.93 -16.79
N ALA A 37 -10.34 -2.61 -17.96
CA ALA A 37 -11.12 -2.11 -19.10
C ALA A 37 -12.02 -3.17 -19.77
N LYS A 38 -11.68 -4.46 -19.65
CA LYS A 38 -12.53 -5.57 -20.18
C LYS A 38 -13.73 -5.90 -19.28
N MET A 39 -13.72 -5.47 -18.01
CA MET A 39 -14.89 -5.59 -17.15
C MET A 39 -16.00 -4.59 -17.52
N ASP A 40 -15.69 -3.52 -18.25
CA ASP A 40 -16.66 -2.50 -18.73
C ASP A 40 -17.54 -3.01 -19.88
N ALA A 41 -16.97 -3.79 -20.81
CA ALA A 41 -17.69 -4.25 -22.01
C ALA A 41 -18.69 -5.41 -21.77
N SER A 42 -18.58 -6.14 -20.66
CA SER A 42 -19.55 -7.18 -20.29
C SER A 42 -20.63 -6.71 -19.30
N GLN A 43 -20.49 -5.53 -18.68
CA GLN A 43 -21.43 -5.07 -17.66
C GLN A 43 -22.72 -4.49 -18.24
N VAL A 44 -22.72 -4.02 -19.49
CA VAL A 44 -23.91 -3.46 -20.17
C VAL A 44 -25.07 -4.48 -20.31
N VAL A 45 -24.82 -5.79 -20.20
CA VAL A 45 -25.86 -6.82 -20.34
C VAL A 45 -26.40 -7.31 -18.97
N LEU A 46 -25.71 -7.03 -17.86
CA LEU A 46 -26.05 -7.56 -16.52
C LEU A 46 -26.69 -6.54 -15.57
N GLU A 47 -27.06 -5.35 -16.04
CA GLU A 47 -27.74 -4.33 -15.21
C GLU A 47 -29.18 -4.70 -14.79
N ASN A 48 -29.75 -5.81 -15.25
CA ASN A 48 -31.17 -6.13 -15.02
C ASN A 48 -31.48 -7.33 -14.11
N CYS A 49 -30.51 -7.97 -13.45
CA CYS A 49 -30.85 -9.02 -12.46
C CYS A 49 -29.73 -9.30 -11.44
N SER A 50 -29.88 -8.77 -10.23
CA SER A 50 -29.53 -9.37 -8.92
C SER A 50 -28.74 -8.43 -7.99
N ASP A 51 -29.37 -8.11 -6.85
CA ASP A 51 -28.84 -7.26 -5.78
C ASP A 51 -27.49 -7.72 -5.19
N GLU A 52 -27.08 -8.96 -5.45
CA GLU A 52 -25.80 -9.56 -5.04
C GLU A 52 -24.59 -8.93 -5.79
N VAL A 53 -24.79 -8.52 -7.05
CA VAL A 53 -23.74 -7.86 -7.87
C VAL A 53 -23.52 -6.41 -7.43
N ARG A 54 -24.54 -5.72 -6.91
CA ARG A 54 -24.40 -4.38 -6.34
C ARG A 54 -23.52 -4.39 -5.08
N ALA A 55 -23.65 -5.40 -4.22
CA ALA A 55 -22.75 -5.59 -3.09
C ALA A 55 -21.31 -5.92 -3.52
N GLY A 56 -21.15 -6.69 -4.60
CA GLY A 56 -19.86 -6.96 -5.22
C GLY A 56 -19.21 -5.74 -5.87
N HIS A 57 -20.00 -4.86 -6.49
CA HIS A 57 -19.54 -3.62 -7.11
C HIS A 57 -19.12 -2.58 -6.06
N GLU A 58 -19.88 -2.42 -4.97
CA GLU A 58 -19.47 -1.58 -3.83
C GLU A 58 -18.14 -2.04 -3.24
N LEU A 59 -17.94 -3.36 -3.12
CA LEU A 59 -16.68 -3.96 -2.64
C LEU A 59 -15.53 -3.78 -3.66
N ALA A 60 -15.80 -3.85 -4.96
CA ALA A 60 -14.80 -3.65 -6.01
C ALA A 60 -14.42 -2.17 -6.18
N VAL A 61 -15.36 -1.24 -6.01
CA VAL A 61 -15.13 0.21 -6.04
C VAL A 61 -14.35 0.66 -4.80
N ALA A 62 -14.68 0.15 -3.61
CA ALA A 62 -13.86 0.36 -2.40
C ALA A 62 -12.41 -0.11 -2.60
N VAL A 63 -12.22 -1.28 -3.23
CA VAL A 63 -10.88 -1.83 -3.48
C VAL A 63 -10.10 -1.07 -4.56
N THR A 64 -10.74 -0.24 -5.38
CA THR A 64 -10.07 0.50 -6.47
C THR A 64 -9.95 2.01 -6.23
N ALA A 65 -10.56 2.57 -5.18
CA ALA A 65 -10.56 4.01 -4.89
C ALA A 65 -10.06 4.41 -3.48
N ASP A 66 -9.89 3.47 -2.53
CA ASP A 66 -9.45 3.79 -1.16
C ASP A 66 -7.92 3.84 -1.02
N PRO A 67 -7.35 4.81 -0.25
CA PRO A 67 -5.90 4.94 -0.05
C PRO A 67 -5.25 3.66 0.49
N ILE A 68 -6.01 2.85 1.23
CA ILE A 68 -5.62 1.55 1.78
C ILE A 68 -5.10 0.62 0.67
N CYS A 69 -5.76 0.55 -0.48
CA CYS A 69 -5.38 -0.37 -1.55
C CYS A 69 -4.07 0.03 -2.22
N ILE A 70 -3.81 1.33 -2.37
CA ILE A 70 -2.53 1.84 -2.87
C ILE A 70 -1.40 1.44 -1.92
N TYR A 71 -1.59 1.62 -0.60
CA TYR A 71 -0.61 1.22 0.40
C TYR A 71 -0.33 -0.29 0.39
N LEU A 72 -1.38 -1.12 0.30
CA LEU A 72 -1.23 -2.58 0.21
C LEU A 72 -0.52 -3.01 -1.07
N ALA A 73 -0.79 -2.35 -2.21
CA ALA A 73 -0.10 -2.61 -3.47
C ALA A 73 1.40 -2.26 -3.39
N ILE A 74 1.77 -1.15 -2.77
CA ILE A 74 3.17 -0.75 -2.57
C ILE A 74 3.89 -1.74 -1.67
N ILE A 75 3.29 -2.10 -0.52
CA ILE A 75 3.90 -3.04 0.44
C ILE A 75 4.02 -4.44 -0.19
N GLY A 76 2.97 -4.92 -0.86
CA GLY A 76 2.97 -6.22 -1.54
C GLY A 76 4.00 -6.28 -2.68
N GLY A 77 4.03 -5.25 -3.53
CA GLY A 77 4.96 -5.17 -4.66
C GLY A 77 6.42 -5.08 -4.22
N THR A 78 6.72 -4.26 -3.21
CA THR A 78 8.08 -4.14 -2.67
C THR A 78 8.53 -5.43 -1.98
N TYR A 79 7.66 -6.07 -1.18
CA TYR A 79 7.97 -7.37 -0.57
C TYR A 79 8.18 -8.46 -1.62
N TYR A 80 7.35 -8.52 -2.67
CA TYR A 80 7.51 -9.46 -3.77
C TYR A 80 8.87 -9.27 -4.46
N PHE A 81 9.25 -8.02 -4.76
CA PHE A 81 10.54 -7.72 -5.37
C PHE A 81 11.71 -8.15 -4.48
N VAL A 82 11.65 -7.86 -3.18
CA VAL A 82 12.66 -8.29 -2.19
C VAL A 82 12.73 -9.82 -2.07
N ALA A 83 11.59 -10.50 -2.06
CA ALA A 83 11.54 -11.96 -1.98
C ALA A 83 12.18 -12.61 -3.22
N LYS A 84 11.92 -12.08 -4.43
CA LYS A 84 12.47 -12.63 -5.67
C LYS A 84 13.95 -12.31 -5.87
N SER A 85 14.37 -11.10 -5.52
CA SER A 85 15.75 -10.65 -5.73
C SER A 85 16.68 -11.06 -4.58
N SER A 86 16.26 -10.87 -3.33
CA SER A 86 17.15 -10.94 -2.18
C SER A 86 17.10 -12.27 -1.44
N PHE A 87 15.95 -12.97 -1.40
CA PHE A 87 15.86 -14.18 -0.58
C PHE A 87 16.73 -15.31 -1.12
N SER A 88 17.07 -15.32 -2.41
CA SER A 88 18.04 -16.25 -2.99
C SER A 88 19.43 -16.19 -2.34
N TYR A 89 19.78 -15.06 -1.71
CA TYR A 89 21.06 -14.85 -1.02
C TYR A 89 21.00 -15.13 0.49
N ILE A 90 19.85 -15.58 1.00
CA ILE A 90 19.63 -15.98 2.40
C ILE A 90 19.31 -17.47 2.39
N PRO A 91 19.85 -18.35 3.24
CA PRO A 91 20.87 -18.08 4.23
C PRO A 91 22.24 -17.86 3.59
N GLY A 92 22.96 -16.87 4.09
CA GLY A 92 24.34 -16.57 3.72
C GLY A 92 25.22 -16.55 4.97
N TYR A 93 26.53 -16.40 4.76
CA TYR A 93 27.50 -16.36 5.86
C TYR A 93 27.20 -15.29 6.93
N TYR A 94 26.57 -14.18 6.53
CA TYR A 94 26.22 -13.05 7.41
C TYR A 94 24.73 -12.99 7.80
N LEU A 95 23.86 -13.77 7.16
CA LEU A 95 22.42 -13.65 7.29
C LEU A 95 21.80 -15.04 7.44
N SER A 96 21.29 -15.32 8.64
CA SER A 96 20.64 -16.59 8.95
C SER A 96 19.28 -16.71 8.25
N GLU A 97 18.85 -17.96 8.05
CA GLU A 97 17.57 -18.27 7.41
C GLU A 97 16.37 -17.67 8.16
N VAL A 98 16.50 -17.46 9.47
CA VAL A 98 15.50 -16.82 10.33
C VAL A 98 15.01 -15.49 9.74
N HIS A 99 15.88 -14.74 9.05
CA HIS A 99 15.53 -13.46 8.45
C HIS A 99 14.44 -13.56 7.37
N ARG A 100 14.32 -14.69 6.65
CA ARG A 100 13.23 -14.91 5.70
C ARG A 100 11.88 -14.95 6.43
N TYR A 101 11.81 -15.69 7.53
CA TYR A 101 10.58 -15.85 8.30
C TYR A 101 10.23 -14.60 9.11
N THR A 102 11.21 -13.96 9.74
CA THR A 102 10.96 -12.73 10.50
C THR A 102 10.61 -11.56 9.58
N SER A 103 11.12 -11.52 8.34
CA SER A 103 10.69 -10.50 7.37
C SER A 103 9.21 -10.62 7.00
N LEU A 104 8.73 -11.85 6.78
CA LEU A 104 7.30 -12.10 6.48
C LEU A 104 6.44 -11.72 7.69
N LEU A 105 6.87 -12.11 8.89
CA LEU A 105 6.19 -11.77 10.13
C LEU A 105 6.12 -10.25 10.33
N ALA A 106 7.22 -9.53 10.12
CA ALA A 106 7.28 -8.08 10.26
C ALA A 106 6.32 -7.37 9.30
N VAL A 107 6.28 -7.78 8.02
CA VAL A 107 5.35 -7.23 7.03
C VAL A 107 3.90 -7.54 7.42
N GLY A 108 3.62 -8.79 7.84
CA GLY A 108 2.28 -9.19 8.26
C GLY A 108 1.77 -8.41 9.46
N VAL A 109 2.59 -8.22 10.49
CA VAL A 109 2.25 -7.40 11.67
C VAL A 109 2.04 -5.93 11.27
N GLY A 110 2.90 -5.39 10.40
CA GLY A 110 2.74 -4.01 9.90
C GLY A 110 1.43 -3.80 9.16
N VAL A 111 1.07 -4.72 8.25
CA VAL A 111 -0.21 -4.68 7.52
C VAL A 111 -1.39 -4.80 8.49
N LEU A 112 -1.32 -5.73 9.46
CA LEU A 112 -2.38 -5.88 10.46
C LEU A 112 -2.59 -4.59 11.26
N LEU A 113 -1.52 -4.00 11.78
CA LEU A 113 -1.60 -2.74 12.54
C LEU A 113 -2.11 -1.59 11.68
N PHE A 114 -1.69 -1.51 10.42
CA PHE A 114 -2.18 -0.52 9.48
C PHE A 114 -3.69 -0.64 9.26
N LEU A 115 -4.19 -1.86 9.05
CA LEU A 115 -5.63 -2.10 8.87
C LEU A 115 -6.41 -1.75 10.14
N LEU A 116 -5.93 -2.21 11.30
CA LEU A 116 -6.56 -1.89 12.58
C LEU A 116 -6.63 -0.38 12.81
N ALA A 117 -5.53 0.34 12.59
CA ALA A 117 -5.49 1.79 12.71
C ALA A 117 -6.42 2.48 11.69
N SER A 118 -6.46 1.99 10.45
CA SER A 118 -7.26 2.59 9.37
C SER A 118 -8.77 2.43 9.57
N PHE A 119 -9.20 1.35 10.23
CA PHE A 119 -10.61 1.11 10.56
C PHE A 119 -11.00 1.58 11.97
N THR A 120 -10.04 2.07 12.75
CA THR A 120 -10.33 2.62 14.07
C THR A 120 -10.81 4.06 13.92
N ASP A 121 -12.01 4.35 14.43
CA ASP A 121 -12.51 5.72 14.53
C ASP A 121 -11.55 6.56 15.38
N PRO A 122 -10.98 7.67 14.86
CA PRO A 122 -10.12 8.57 15.65
C PRO A 122 -10.88 9.28 16.78
N GLY A 123 -12.21 9.14 16.83
CA GLY A 123 -13.08 9.76 17.81
C GLY A 123 -13.50 11.16 17.41
N THR A 124 -14.53 11.68 18.09
CA THR A 124 -15.12 12.99 17.78
C THR A 124 -14.80 14.01 18.86
N VAL A 125 -14.23 15.16 18.45
CA VAL A 125 -14.05 16.33 19.33
C VAL A 125 -15.41 17.01 19.54
N LYS A 126 -15.77 17.25 20.79
CA LYS A 126 -17.02 17.87 21.24
C LYS A 126 -16.74 19.07 22.14
N ALA A 127 -17.75 19.90 22.39
CA ALA A 127 -17.61 21.10 23.21
C ALA A 127 -17.12 20.78 24.64
N GLU A 128 -17.40 19.58 25.14
CA GLU A 128 -16.98 19.16 26.48
C GLU A 128 -15.50 18.75 26.56
N ASN A 129 -14.91 18.27 25.45
CA ASN A 129 -13.54 17.72 25.44
C ASN A 129 -12.52 18.60 24.70
N VAL A 130 -12.97 19.59 23.92
CA VAL A 130 -12.11 20.42 23.08
C VAL A 130 -11.02 21.16 23.87
N SER A 131 -11.35 21.63 25.08
CA SER A 131 -10.41 22.38 25.93
C SER A 131 -9.19 21.54 26.31
N GLN A 132 -9.39 20.25 26.54
CA GLN A 132 -8.31 19.31 26.82
C GLN A 132 -7.39 19.14 25.60
N TYR A 133 -7.94 18.98 24.40
CA TYR A 133 -7.15 18.81 23.18
C TYR A 133 -6.36 20.06 22.81
N ILE A 134 -6.96 21.25 22.92
CA ILE A 134 -6.28 22.54 22.67
C ILE A 134 -5.11 22.72 23.66
N SER A 135 -5.27 22.28 24.91
CA SER A 135 -4.19 22.35 25.90
C SER A 135 -3.02 21.39 25.59
N ALA A 136 -3.32 20.24 24.99
CA ALA A 136 -2.30 19.23 24.65
C ALA A 136 -1.58 19.55 23.32
N TYR A 137 -2.29 20.19 22.39
CA TYR A 137 -1.79 20.55 21.05
C TYR A 137 -2.06 22.04 20.78
N PRO A 138 -1.22 22.95 21.34
CA PRO A 138 -1.40 24.38 21.14
C PRO A 138 -1.19 24.78 19.67
N TYR A 139 -1.89 25.82 19.24
CA TYR A 139 -1.77 26.36 17.89
C TYR A 139 -0.35 26.82 17.60
N ASP A 140 0.12 26.51 16.40
CA ASP A 140 1.45 26.89 15.92
C ASP A 140 1.42 28.12 15.00
N ASP A 141 0.23 28.59 14.62
CA ASP A 141 -0.04 29.67 13.66
C ASP A 141 0.66 29.51 12.29
N VAL A 142 1.21 28.32 12.02
CA VAL A 142 1.86 27.95 10.76
C VAL A 142 0.96 27.01 9.98
N VAL A 143 0.52 25.93 10.63
CA VAL A 143 -0.37 24.93 10.06
C VAL A 143 -1.77 25.09 10.64
N TYR A 144 -1.87 25.35 11.95
CA TYR A 144 -3.13 25.48 12.67
C TYR A 144 -3.18 26.83 13.40
N SER A 145 -4.13 27.65 12.98
CA SER A 145 -4.46 28.94 13.61
C SER A 145 -5.89 28.92 14.13
N GLU A 146 -6.11 29.66 15.22
CA GLU A 146 -7.38 29.68 15.94
C GLU A 146 -8.54 30.11 15.03
N LYS A 147 -9.49 29.20 14.84
CA LYS A 147 -10.70 29.42 14.05
C LYS A 147 -11.90 28.85 14.79
N GLU A 148 -13.10 29.27 14.46
CA GLU A 148 -14.32 28.58 14.91
C GLU A 148 -14.89 27.71 13.80
N CYS A 149 -15.40 26.53 14.17
CA CYS A 149 -16.20 25.71 13.28
C CYS A 149 -17.57 26.37 13.04
N SER A 150 -17.92 26.62 11.77
CA SER A 150 -19.20 27.25 11.40
C SER A 150 -20.43 26.41 11.76
N THR A 151 -20.30 25.09 11.75
CA THR A 151 -21.39 24.14 12.06
C THR A 151 -21.54 23.94 13.56
N CYS A 152 -20.44 23.59 14.24
CA CYS A 152 -20.47 23.15 15.63
C CYS A 152 -20.26 24.29 16.64
N LYS A 153 -19.77 25.46 16.19
CA LYS A 153 -19.37 26.61 17.04
C LYS A 153 -18.38 26.23 18.15
N ILE A 154 -17.41 25.39 17.79
CA ILE A 154 -16.32 24.94 18.65
C ILE A 154 -15.01 25.50 18.07
N PRO A 155 -14.04 25.94 18.91
CA PRO A 155 -12.72 26.36 18.44
C PRO A 155 -11.97 25.19 17.76
N LYS A 156 -11.32 25.46 16.63
CA LYS A 156 -10.63 24.52 15.74
C LYS A 156 -9.27 25.03 15.29
#